data_AF-A0A7Y2FYJ0-F1
#
_entry.id   AF-A0A7Y2FYJ0-F1
#
_cell.length_a   1.000
_cell.length_b   1.000
_cell.length_c   1.000
_cell.angle_alpha   90.00
_cell.angle_beta   90.00
_cell.angle_gamma   90.00
#
_symmetry.space_group_name_H-M   'P 1'
#
loop_
_entity.id
_entity.type
_entity.pdbx_description
1 polymer ?
#
loop_
_entity_poly.entity_id
_entity_poly.type
_entity_poly.pdbx_seq_one_letter_code
_entity_poly.pdbx_strand_id
1 'polypeptide(L)' 'NNRIPGTSVGINNYADIKVSGPYRNRSLFIEFKDTDGKVILSQTLSFPEPGK' A
#
# COMPACT_ATOMS: atom_id res chain seq x y z
N ASN A 1 15.54 6.36 9.68
CA ASN A 1 14.22 7.03 9.55
C ASN A 1 13.60 6.73 8.19
N ASN A 2 12.93 5.58 8.04
CA ASN A 2 12.29 5.13 6.80
C ASN A 2 10.91 5.76 6.64
N ARG A 3 10.85 7.06 6.34
CA ARG A 3 9.58 7.71 6.02
C ARG A 3 9.31 7.53 4.52
N ILE A 4 8.25 6.80 4.18
CA ILE A 4 7.60 6.91 2.86
C ILE A 4 6.20 7.49 3.12
N PRO A 5 6.03 8.81 3.22
CA PRO A 5 4.71 9.42 3.20
C PRO A 5 4.36 9.73 1.75
N GLY A 6 3.60 8.85 1.11
CA GLY A 6 2.99 9.11 -0.18
C GLY A 6 1.48 8.88 -0.08
N THR A 7 0.73 9.92 0.28
CA THR A 7 -0.73 9.93 0.13
C THR A 7 -1.03 10.73 -1.14
N SER A 8 -1.39 10.06 -2.22
CA SER A 8 -2.01 10.74 -3.36
C SER A 8 -3.49 10.92 -3.06
N VAL A 9 -3.90 12.16 -2.81
CA VAL A 9 -5.32 12.52 -2.68
C VAL A 9 -5.85 12.81 -4.08
N GLY A 10 -6.60 11.87 -4.65
CA GLY A 10 -7.55 12.21 -5.70
C GLY A 10 -8.77 12.86 -5.06
N ILE A 11 -9.48 13.75 -5.77
CA ILE A 11 -10.77 14.29 -5.32
C ILE A 11 -11.64 13.13 -4.80
N ASN A 12 -11.84 13.08 -3.49
CA ASN A 12 -12.73 12.17 -2.76
C ASN A 12 -12.25 10.73 -2.45
N ASN A 13 -10.97 10.36 -2.62
CA ASN A 13 -10.47 9.06 -2.17
C ASN A 13 -9.09 9.15 -1.50
N TYR A 14 -8.90 8.35 -0.45
CA TYR A 14 -7.63 8.23 0.27
C TYR A 14 -6.96 6.91 -0.09
N ALA A 15 -5.67 6.95 -0.39
CA ALA A 15 -4.84 5.76 -0.59
C ALA A 15 -3.82 5.63 0.54
N ASP A 16 -3.89 4.54 1.30
CA ASP A 16 -2.89 4.14 2.29
C ASP A 16 -1.96 3.10 1.67
N ILE A 17 -0.68 3.46 1.50
CA ILE A 17 0.33 2.58 0.90
C ILE A 17 1.38 2.25 1.96
N LYS A 18 1.54 0.95 2.26
CA LYS A 18 2.53 0.46 3.24
C LYS A 18 3.42 -0.59 2.60
N VAL A 19 4.73 -0.39 2.68
CA VAL A 19 5.74 -1.38 2.26
C VAL A 19 6.29 -2.06 3.51
N SER A 20 6.31 -3.39 3.52
CA SER A 20 6.83 -4.19 4.62
C SER A 20 7.75 -5.31 4.12
N GLY A 21 8.52 -5.89 5.04
CA GLY A 21 9.40 -7.03 4.75
C GLY A 21 10.85 -6.67 4.38
N PRO A 22 11.76 -7.67 4.40
CA PRO A 22 13.18 -7.48 4.06
C PRO A 22 13.37 -7.18 2.57
N TYR A 23 14.55 -6.67 2.19
CA TYR A 23 14.88 -6.19 0.84
C TYR A 23 14.48 -7.13 -0.31
N ARG A 24 14.42 -8.45 -0.09
CA ARG A 24 14.08 -9.47 -1.10
C ARG A 24 12.71 -10.14 -0.95
N ASN A 25 12.02 -9.94 0.17
CA ASN A 25 10.66 -10.44 0.40
C ASN A 25 9.81 -9.25 0.83
N ARG A 26 9.54 -8.34 -0.11
CA ARG A 26 8.73 -7.17 0.18
C ARG A 26 7.27 -7.47 -0.10
N SER A 27 6.41 -6.91 0.75
CA SER A 27 4.98 -6.84 0.50
C SER A 27 4.56 -5.39 0.40
N LEU A 28 3.64 -5.10 -0.51
CA LEU A 28 2.98 -3.82 -0.67
C LEU A 28 1.52 -3.98 -0.29
N PHE A 29 1.10 -3.29 0.76
CA PHE A 29 -0.29 -3.17 1.14
C PHE A 29 -0.84 -1.85 0.59
N ILE A 30 -1.97 -1.94 -0.10
CA ILE A 30 -2.68 -0.81 -0.70
C ILE A 30 -4.13 -0.86 -0.21
N GLU A 31 -4.58 0.23 0.40
CA GLU A 31 -5.97 0.41 0.82
C GLU A 31 -6.52 1.70 0.25
N PHE A 32 -7.64 1.60 -0.47
CA PHE A 32 -8.41 2.74 -0.93
C PHE A 32 -9.65 2.90 -0.08
N LYS A 33 -9.91 4.13 0.35
CA LYS A 33 -11.10 4.51 1.09
C LYS A 33 -11.86 5.59 0.36
N ASP A 34 -13.19 5.52 0.44
CA ASP A 34 -14.06 6.64 0.06
C ASP A 34 -13.89 7.83 1.01
N THR A 35 -14.63 8.91 0.76
CA THR A 35 -14.60 10.14 1.56
C THR A 35 -14.96 9.95 3.02
N ASP A 36 -15.78 8.93 3.32
CA ASP A 36 -16.27 8.64 4.65
C ASP A 36 -15.32 7.70 5.40
N GLY A 37 -14.21 7.30 4.76
CA GLY A 37 -13.18 6.43 5.32
C GLY A 37 -13.50 4.93 5.17
N LYS A 38 -14.57 4.56 4.45
CA LYS A 38 -14.92 3.16 4.20
C LYS A 38 -13.97 2.58 3.15
N VAL A 39 -13.42 1.41 3.45
CA VAL A 39 -12.55 0.67 2.53
C VAL A 39 -13.36 0.18 1.32
N ILE A 40 -12.95 0.61 0.13
CA ILE A 40 -13.54 0.21 -1.16
C ILE A 40 -12.65 -0.77 -1.92
N LEU A 41 -11.34 -0.78 -1.64
CA LEU A 41 -10.39 -1.76 -2.16
C LEU A 41 -9.30 -2.01 -1.13
N SER A 42 -8.97 -3.28 -0.90
CA SER A 42 -7.80 -3.69 -0.14
C SER A 42 -7.04 -4.73 -0.93
N GLN A 43 -5.75 -4.49 -1.17
CA GLN A 43 -4.90 -5.41 -1.90
C GLN A 43 -3.55 -5.54 -1.20
N THR A 44 -3.06 -6.78 -1.15
CA THR A 44 -1.67 -7.08 -0.77
C THR A 44 -0.97 -7.68 -1.96
N LEU A 45 0.11 -7.05 -2.39
CA LEU A 45 1.01 -7.56 -3.43
C LEU A 45 2.26 -8.10 -2.75
N SER A 46 2.52 -9.38 -2.94
CA SER A 46 3.76 -10.02 -2.49
C SER A 46 4.74 -10.07 -3.65
N PHE A 47 5.96 -9.60 -3.41
CA PHE A 47 7.05 -9.68 -4.36
C PHE A 47 8.08 -10.68 -3.83
N PRO A 48 7.85 -11.99 -4.05
CA PRO A 48 8.84 -13.00 -3.72
C PRO A 48 10.08 -12.79 -4.60
N GLU A 49 11.23 -13.21 -4.10
CA GLU A 49 12.48 -13.23 -4.86
C GLU A 49 12.27 -14.04 -6.16
N PRO A 50 12.55 -13.48 -7.35
CA PRO A 50 12.44 -14.22 -8.60
C PRO A 50 13.33 -15.46 -8.58
N GLY A 51 12.73 -16.64 -8.83
CA GLY A 51 13.47 -17.91 -8.95
C GLY A 51 13.58 -18.75 -7.67
N LYS A 52 12.74 -18.51 -6.66
CA LYS A 52 12.50 -19.42 -5.53
C LYS A 52 11.06 -19.90 -5.49
#